data_AF-A0A4R5L5W8-F1
#
_entry.id   AF-A0A4R5L5W8-F1
#
_cell.length_a   1.000
_cell.length_b   1.000
_cell.length_c   1.000
_cell.angle_alpha   90.00
_cell.angle_beta   90.00
_cell.angle_gamma   90.00
#
_symmetry.space_group_name_H-M   'P 1'
#
loop_
_entity.id
_entity.type
_entity.pdbx_description
1 polymer ?
#
loop_
_entity_poly.entity_id
_entity_poly.type
_entity_poly.pdbx_seq_one_letter_code
_entity_poly.pdbx_strand_id
1 'polypeptide(L)'
;MSNVHPLRGPVSLSGPLPALLAEIRACHACADALPLGPRPVLQASDTASLLIVGQAPGAKVHASGVPWDDASGKRLRAWLGIDSETFYDAAQVALVPMGFCYPGRGGGGDNPPRPECAPLWHARLVKQLRGVRLTLLVGQYAQRYFLGSERRGSLTETVAAWRDYAPNFVPLPHPSPRNQAWFKRHPWFEHDVLPALQERVQALLTPQGRHAQITKKEPTMTKPAIDIQRVYEPLPEQGHHCYLVDRLWPRGLSKEKLANVEWLKEVAPSTELRQWFHKDPEQWTEFKKRYLAELNANPDAWRPLAEAAGNGHITLLYGSHDTERNHAIVLRDYLAKHVKQK
;
A
#
# COMPACT_ATOMS: atom_id res chain seq x y z
N MET A 1 -9.75 36.14 28.30
CA MET A 1 -9.99 34.68 28.30
C MET A 1 -11.47 34.53 27.93
N SER A 2 -11.89 33.96 26.82
CA SER A 2 -11.38 32.79 26.10
C SER A 2 -11.76 32.90 24.62
N ASN A 3 -10.79 32.59 23.75
CA ASN A 3 -10.93 32.60 22.30
C ASN A 3 -11.67 31.32 21.87
N VAL A 4 -12.82 31.48 21.22
CA VAL A 4 -13.61 30.40 20.64
C VAL A 4 -12.96 29.96 19.33
N HIS A 5 -12.46 28.72 19.28
CA HIS A 5 -12.07 28.07 18.03
C HIS A 5 -13.32 27.68 17.24
N PRO A 6 -13.42 28.00 15.93
CA PRO A 6 -14.55 27.54 15.13
C PRO A 6 -14.39 26.04 14.82
N LEU A 7 -15.40 25.29 15.23
CA LEU A 7 -15.60 23.87 14.95
C LEU A 7 -15.69 23.63 13.44
N ARG A 8 -15.05 22.55 13.00
CA ARG A 8 -15.15 21.96 11.66
C ARG A 8 -16.62 21.82 11.26
N GLY A 9 -16.98 22.30 10.07
CA GLY A 9 -18.33 22.21 9.53
C GLY A 9 -18.80 20.77 9.29
N PRO A 10 -20.13 20.55 9.18
CA PRO A 10 -20.72 19.22 9.05
C PRO A 10 -20.29 18.54 7.74
N VAL A 11 -19.79 17.31 7.85
CA VAL A 11 -19.55 16.43 6.71
C VAL A 11 -20.89 16.12 6.06
N SER A 12 -21.05 16.44 4.78
CA SER A 12 -22.25 16.15 4.02
C SER A 12 -22.51 14.64 3.96
N LEU A 13 -23.66 14.19 4.49
CA LEU A 13 -24.08 12.78 4.53
C LEU A 13 -24.68 12.27 3.20
N SER A 14 -24.73 13.11 2.16
CA SER A 14 -25.35 12.75 0.88
C SER A 14 -24.31 12.26 -0.13
N GLY A 15 -24.02 10.95 -0.09
CA GLY A 15 -23.17 10.26 -1.05
C GLY A 15 -23.45 8.76 -1.10
N PRO A 16 -23.00 8.04 -2.15
CA PRO A 16 -23.30 6.62 -2.33
C PRO A 16 -22.71 5.72 -1.23
N LEU A 17 -21.56 6.10 -0.65
CA LEU A 17 -20.94 5.34 0.45
C LEU A 17 -21.66 5.53 1.79
N PRO A 18 -21.94 6.76 2.27
CA PRO A 18 -22.74 6.95 3.48
C PRO A 18 -24.08 6.21 3.48
N ALA A 19 -24.81 6.23 2.35
CA ALA A 19 -26.06 5.49 2.20
C ALA A 19 -25.86 3.97 2.31
N LEU A 20 -24.85 3.42 1.63
CA LEU A 20 -24.51 2.00 1.73
C LEU A 20 -24.09 1.60 3.15
N LEU A 21 -23.34 2.43 3.87
CA LEU A 21 -22.96 2.18 5.26
C LEU A 21 -24.18 2.18 6.19
N ALA A 22 -25.18 3.03 5.91
CA ALA A 22 -26.45 3.01 6.65
C ALA A 22 -27.23 1.71 6.38
N GLU A 23 -27.32 1.27 5.11
CA GLU A 23 -27.93 -0.02 4.76
C GLU A 23 -27.23 -1.19 5.46
N ILE A 24 -25.90 -1.21 5.44
CA ILE A 24 -25.10 -2.25 6.11
C ILE A 24 -25.40 -2.27 7.60
N ARG A 25 -25.44 -1.11 8.27
CA ARG A 25 -25.73 -1.02 9.72
C ARG A 25 -27.14 -1.43 10.09
N ALA A 26 -28.08 -1.32 9.15
CA ALA A 26 -29.46 -1.78 9.31
C ALA A 26 -29.67 -3.25 8.87
N CYS A 27 -28.61 -4.00 8.55
CA CYS A 27 -28.73 -5.38 8.07
C CYS A 27 -29.17 -6.37 9.16
N HIS A 28 -30.21 -7.14 8.89
CA HIS A 28 -30.70 -8.25 9.74
C HIS A 28 -30.61 -9.64 9.07
N ALA A 29 -29.95 -9.77 7.93
CA ALA A 29 -29.99 -10.97 7.07
C ALA A 29 -29.59 -12.30 7.75
N CYS A 30 -28.78 -12.26 8.81
CA CYS A 30 -28.36 -13.45 9.56
C CYS A 30 -28.78 -13.42 11.04
N ALA A 31 -29.81 -12.63 11.40
CA ALA A 31 -30.23 -12.40 12.78
C ALA A 31 -30.43 -13.69 13.59
N ASP A 32 -31.12 -14.67 13.01
CA ASP A 32 -31.47 -15.94 13.69
C ASP A 32 -30.25 -16.80 14.04
N ALA A 33 -29.10 -16.54 13.40
CA ALA A 33 -27.86 -17.27 13.61
C ALA A 33 -26.84 -16.53 14.51
N LEU A 34 -27.16 -15.32 14.96
CA LEU A 34 -26.25 -14.48 15.76
C LEU A 34 -26.67 -14.52 17.25
N PRO A 35 -25.82 -15.02 18.17
CA PRO A 35 -26.22 -15.22 19.56
C PRO A 35 -26.48 -13.91 20.33
N LEU A 36 -25.94 -12.79 19.87
CA LEU A 36 -26.16 -11.46 20.44
C LEU A 36 -26.92 -10.53 19.47
N GLY A 37 -27.55 -11.11 18.44
CA GLY A 37 -28.25 -10.38 17.40
C GLY A 37 -27.33 -9.58 16.44
N PRO A 38 -27.92 -8.96 15.40
CA PRO A 38 -27.20 -8.15 14.44
C PRO A 38 -26.64 -6.88 15.06
N ARG A 39 -25.33 -6.68 14.89
CA ARG A 39 -24.67 -5.39 15.08
C ARG A 39 -23.52 -5.28 14.10
N PRO A 40 -23.77 -4.80 12.88
CA PRO A 40 -22.73 -4.63 11.87
C PRO A 40 -21.71 -3.58 12.32
N VAL A 41 -20.47 -4.01 12.58
CA VAL A 41 -19.36 -3.17 13.04
C VAL A 41 -18.32 -3.02 11.94
N LEU A 42 -18.22 -1.81 11.40
CA LEU A 42 -17.27 -1.42 10.36
C LEU A 42 -17.07 0.10 10.34
N GLN A 43 -15.93 0.52 9.79
CA GLN A 43 -15.57 1.91 9.56
C GLN A 43 -15.02 2.05 8.14
N ALA A 44 -15.44 3.07 7.40
CA ALA A 44 -14.93 3.35 6.06
C ALA A 44 -15.19 4.80 5.63
N SER A 45 -14.31 5.32 4.79
CA SER A 45 -14.46 6.54 4.00
C SER A 45 -14.02 6.26 2.56
N ASP A 46 -14.51 7.03 1.60
CA ASP A 46 -14.06 6.97 0.22
C ASP A 46 -12.66 7.56 0.04
N THR A 47 -12.20 8.38 0.99
CA THR A 47 -10.85 8.94 1.06
C THR A 47 -9.81 8.03 1.72
N ALA A 48 -10.23 6.93 2.35
CA ALA A 48 -9.30 6.06 3.08
C ALA A 48 -8.24 5.46 2.15
N SER A 49 -6.96 5.67 2.48
CA SER A 49 -5.82 5.14 1.72
C SER A 49 -5.49 3.70 2.08
N LEU A 50 -5.81 3.28 3.32
CA LEU A 50 -5.53 1.95 3.85
C LEU A 50 -6.84 1.21 4.14
N LEU A 51 -6.98 0.00 3.60
CA LEU A 51 -8.06 -0.93 3.93
C LEU A 51 -7.52 -2.08 4.78
N ILE A 52 -8.14 -2.34 5.92
CA ILE A 52 -7.83 -3.50 6.78
C ILE A 52 -9.02 -4.44 6.77
N VAL A 53 -8.82 -5.64 6.22
CA VAL A 53 -9.83 -6.68 6.14
C VAL A 53 -9.57 -7.74 7.21
N GLY A 54 -10.38 -7.70 8.26
CA GLY A 54 -10.36 -8.67 9.36
C GLY A 54 -11.33 -9.85 9.16
N GLN A 55 -11.47 -10.69 10.19
CA GLN A 55 -12.39 -11.83 10.15
C GLN A 55 -13.84 -11.40 10.48
N ALA A 56 -14.13 -11.21 11.76
CA ALA A 56 -15.43 -10.80 12.28
C ALA A 56 -15.21 -10.13 13.65
N PRO A 57 -16.12 -9.26 14.12
CA PRO A 57 -15.99 -8.69 15.45
C PRO A 57 -16.12 -9.77 16.51
N GLY A 58 -15.29 -9.71 17.55
CA GLY A 58 -15.45 -10.52 18.76
C GLY A 58 -16.49 -9.92 19.72
N ALA A 59 -16.77 -10.61 20.83
CA ALA A 59 -17.78 -10.17 21.80
C ALA A 59 -17.53 -8.75 22.37
N LYS A 60 -16.27 -8.37 22.60
CA LYS A 60 -15.91 -7.01 23.07
C LYS A 60 -16.22 -5.94 22.01
N VAL A 61 -15.81 -6.18 20.78
CA VAL A 61 -16.08 -5.30 19.63
C VAL A 61 -17.58 -5.21 19.34
N HIS A 62 -18.33 -6.31 19.51
CA HIS A 62 -19.78 -6.27 19.44
C HIS A 62 -20.37 -5.37 20.54
N ALA A 63 -19.91 -5.47 21.78
CA ALA A 63 -20.40 -4.63 22.86
C ALA A 63 -20.09 -3.14 22.65
N SER A 64 -18.83 -2.80 22.28
CA SER A 64 -18.41 -1.41 22.07
C SER A 64 -18.92 -0.80 20.77
N GLY A 65 -19.08 -1.61 19.71
CA GLY A 65 -19.38 -1.15 18.37
C GLY A 65 -18.20 -0.50 17.64
N VAL A 66 -17.01 -0.56 18.24
CA VAL A 66 -15.78 0.03 17.67
C VAL A 66 -14.91 -1.09 17.10
N PRO A 67 -14.66 -1.12 15.77
CA PRO A 67 -13.85 -2.17 15.16
C PRO A 67 -12.49 -2.30 15.85
N TRP A 68 -11.97 -3.51 16.07
CA TRP A 68 -10.64 -3.71 16.67
C TRP A 68 -10.45 -3.08 18.06
N ASP A 69 -11.52 -2.79 18.80
CA ASP A 69 -11.45 -2.35 20.20
C ASP A 69 -11.20 -3.53 21.16
N ASP A 70 -10.05 -4.18 20.97
CA ASP A 70 -9.59 -5.30 21.77
C ASP A 70 -8.06 -5.44 21.76
N ALA A 71 -7.56 -6.50 22.40
CA ALA A 71 -6.12 -6.79 22.46
C ALA A 71 -5.50 -7.10 21.08
N SER A 72 -6.30 -7.66 20.14
CA SER A 72 -5.84 -7.93 18.79
C SER A 72 -5.64 -6.63 18.02
N GLY A 73 -6.54 -5.66 18.20
CA GLY A 73 -6.41 -4.32 17.61
C GLY A 73 -5.24 -3.53 18.17
N LYS A 74 -4.98 -3.62 19.49
CA LYS A 74 -3.77 -3.02 20.09
C LYS A 74 -2.49 -3.57 19.45
N ARG A 75 -2.42 -4.88 19.24
CA ARG A 75 -1.27 -5.51 18.57
C ARG A 75 -1.19 -5.12 17.09
N LEU A 76 -2.32 -5.06 16.40
CA LEU A 76 -2.36 -4.63 15.00
C LEU A 76 -1.82 -3.21 14.83
N ARG A 77 -2.24 -2.26 15.66
CA ARG A 77 -1.70 -0.88 15.65
C ARG A 77 -0.19 -0.86 15.85
N ALA A 78 0.33 -1.66 16.79
CA ALA A 78 1.77 -1.79 17.00
C ALA A 78 2.49 -2.37 15.76
N TRP A 79 1.92 -3.38 15.10
CA TRP A 79 2.46 -3.91 13.85
C TRP A 79 2.50 -2.87 12.75
N LEU A 80 1.46 -2.04 12.63
CA LEU A 80 1.36 -0.99 11.62
C LEU A 80 2.22 0.23 11.93
N GLY A 81 2.70 0.37 13.17
CA GLY A 81 3.47 1.53 13.60
C GLY A 81 2.66 2.83 13.62
N ILE A 82 1.35 2.75 13.88
CA ILE A 82 0.46 3.92 13.94
C ILE A 82 -0.25 4.03 15.28
N ASP A 83 -0.59 5.26 15.65
CA ASP A 83 -1.32 5.55 16.88
C ASP A 83 -2.83 5.23 16.76
N SER A 84 -3.54 5.37 17.88
CA SER A 84 -4.97 5.10 17.94
C SER A 84 -5.82 6.13 17.21
N GLU A 85 -5.37 7.38 17.10
CA GLU A 85 -6.11 8.45 16.43
C GLU A 85 -6.12 8.19 14.92
N THR A 86 -4.96 7.93 14.34
CA THR A 86 -4.77 7.57 12.93
C THR A 86 -5.55 6.29 12.58
N PHE A 87 -5.45 5.26 13.44
CA PHE A 87 -6.13 3.98 13.19
C PHE A 87 -7.66 4.10 13.18
N TYR A 88 -8.24 5.01 13.96
CA TYR A 88 -9.68 5.27 14.02
C TYR A 88 -10.13 6.47 13.19
N ASP A 89 -9.24 7.10 12.42
CA ASP A 89 -9.61 8.08 11.42
C ASP A 89 -10.15 7.36 10.17
N ALA A 90 -11.47 7.36 10.02
CA ALA A 90 -12.14 6.76 8.88
C ALA A 90 -11.66 7.34 7.54
N ALA A 91 -11.20 8.59 7.51
CA ALA A 91 -10.70 9.23 6.30
C ALA A 91 -9.35 8.70 5.84
N GLN A 92 -8.62 8.00 6.72
CA GLN A 92 -7.30 7.41 6.46
C GLN A 92 -7.35 5.89 6.41
N VAL A 93 -8.07 5.27 7.34
CA VAL A 93 -8.12 3.81 7.53
C VAL A 93 -9.56 3.29 7.51
N ALA A 94 -9.85 2.43 6.53
CA ALA A 94 -11.06 1.64 6.47
C ALA A 94 -10.87 0.30 7.21
N LEU A 95 -11.76 -0.01 8.14
CA LEU A 95 -11.77 -1.22 8.96
C LEU A 95 -13.00 -2.06 8.59
N VAL A 96 -12.81 -3.08 7.75
CA VAL A 96 -13.90 -3.83 7.12
C VAL A 96 -13.71 -5.33 7.34
N PRO A 97 -14.33 -5.96 8.35
CA PRO A 97 -14.21 -7.40 8.54
C PRO A 97 -14.98 -8.20 7.46
N MET A 98 -14.59 -9.46 7.22
CA MET A 98 -15.30 -10.37 6.31
C MET A 98 -16.76 -10.63 6.73
N GLY A 99 -17.01 -10.69 8.04
CA GLY A 99 -18.35 -10.71 8.62
C GLY A 99 -18.53 -9.50 9.53
N PHE A 100 -19.61 -8.74 9.34
CA PHE A 100 -19.82 -7.50 10.08
C PHE A 100 -20.39 -7.70 11.49
N CYS A 101 -20.97 -8.86 11.80
CA CYS A 101 -21.58 -9.16 13.10
C CYS A 101 -20.80 -10.25 13.86
N TYR A 102 -20.96 -10.29 15.18
CA TYR A 102 -20.30 -11.29 16.03
C TYR A 102 -20.96 -12.66 15.84
N PRO A 103 -20.22 -13.67 15.33
CA PRO A 103 -20.80 -14.95 14.95
C PRO A 103 -20.96 -15.95 16.12
N GLY A 104 -20.73 -15.50 17.36
CA GLY A 104 -20.64 -16.37 18.52
C GLY A 104 -19.25 -16.97 18.71
N ARG A 105 -19.14 -17.86 19.68
CA ARG A 105 -17.88 -18.50 20.09
C ARG A 105 -18.08 -20.00 20.25
N GLY A 106 -17.14 -20.78 19.71
CA GLY A 106 -17.02 -22.23 19.90
C GLY A 106 -15.73 -22.61 20.63
N GLY A 107 -15.38 -23.91 20.62
CA GLY A 107 -14.23 -24.45 21.35
C GLY A 107 -12.87 -23.84 20.98
N GLY A 108 -12.75 -23.37 19.73
CA GLY A 108 -11.53 -22.71 19.21
C GLY A 108 -11.53 -21.19 19.30
N GLY A 109 -12.58 -20.55 19.85
CA GLY A 109 -12.76 -19.08 19.78
C GLY A 109 -13.98 -18.62 19.04
N ASP A 110 -13.95 -17.35 18.67
CA ASP A 110 -15.01 -16.73 17.88
C ASP A 110 -15.17 -17.53 16.58
N ASN A 111 -16.42 -17.82 16.26
CA ASN A 111 -16.82 -18.60 15.11
C ASN A 111 -16.33 -17.93 13.80
N PRO A 112 -16.29 -18.67 12.69
CA PRO A 112 -16.03 -18.07 11.39
C PRO A 112 -17.07 -16.99 11.04
N PRO A 113 -16.71 -16.04 10.15
CA PRO A 113 -17.68 -15.10 9.59
C PRO A 113 -18.86 -15.85 8.98
N ARG A 114 -20.07 -15.29 9.16
CA ARG A 114 -21.28 -15.78 8.51
C ARG A 114 -21.11 -15.75 6.97
N PRO A 115 -21.32 -16.87 6.26
CA PRO A 115 -21.03 -16.98 4.83
C PRO A 115 -21.90 -16.05 3.97
N GLU A 116 -23.05 -15.62 4.49
CA GLU A 116 -24.00 -14.74 3.82
C GLU A 116 -23.49 -13.29 3.75
N CYS A 117 -22.64 -12.87 4.70
CA CYS A 117 -22.30 -11.46 4.90
C CYS A 117 -21.46 -10.88 3.74
N ALA A 118 -20.40 -11.57 3.34
CA ALA A 118 -19.50 -11.06 2.31
C ALA A 118 -20.17 -10.92 0.92
N PRO A 119 -20.90 -11.94 0.40
CA PRO A 119 -21.62 -11.82 -0.86
C PRO A 119 -22.62 -10.67 -0.91
N LEU A 120 -23.28 -10.36 0.21
CA LEU A 120 -24.27 -9.27 0.28
C LEU A 120 -23.64 -7.88 0.15
N TRP A 121 -22.45 -7.68 0.74
CA TRP A 121 -21.95 -6.34 1.02
C TRP A 121 -20.57 -6.01 0.46
N HIS A 122 -19.63 -6.97 0.42
CA HIS A 122 -18.21 -6.65 0.16
C HIS A 122 -17.98 -6.07 -1.23
N ALA A 123 -18.57 -6.67 -2.28
CA ALA A 123 -18.42 -6.16 -3.64
C ALA A 123 -18.97 -4.73 -3.80
N ARG A 124 -20.12 -4.44 -3.17
CA ARG A 124 -20.74 -3.10 -3.18
C ARG A 124 -19.88 -2.09 -2.40
N LEU A 125 -19.36 -2.49 -1.24
CA LEU A 125 -18.58 -1.63 -0.36
C LEU A 125 -17.21 -1.30 -0.95
N VAL A 126 -16.43 -2.31 -1.35
CA VAL A 126 -15.07 -2.14 -1.88
C VAL A 126 -15.08 -1.25 -3.13
N LYS A 127 -16.09 -1.35 -3.99
CA LYS A 127 -16.25 -0.47 -5.17
C LYS A 127 -16.36 1.02 -4.83
N GLN A 128 -16.78 1.35 -3.61
CA GLN A 128 -16.88 2.74 -3.14
C GLN A 128 -15.59 3.25 -2.47
N LEU A 129 -14.64 2.37 -2.12
CA LEU A 129 -13.39 2.72 -1.42
C LEU A 129 -12.30 3.13 -2.41
N ARG A 130 -12.54 4.22 -3.15
CA ARG A 130 -11.69 4.64 -4.29
C ARG A 130 -10.32 5.15 -3.88
N GLY A 131 -10.17 5.66 -2.66
CA GLY A 131 -8.89 6.10 -2.11
C GLY A 131 -7.93 4.98 -1.74
N VAL A 132 -8.41 3.73 -1.64
CA VAL A 132 -7.61 2.62 -1.11
C VAL A 132 -6.48 2.28 -2.07
N ARG A 133 -5.26 2.35 -1.54
CA ARG A 133 -4.00 2.07 -2.24
C ARG A 133 -3.30 0.83 -1.69
N LEU A 134 -3.64 0.43 -0.46
CA LEU A 134 -3.15 -0.78 0.18
C LEU A 134 -4.27 -1.48 0.93
N THR A 135 -4.38 -2.79 0.74
CA THR A 135 -5.31 -3.65 1.46
C THR A 135 -4.57 -4.71 2.28
N LEU A 136 -4.79 -4.72 3.60
CA LEU A 136 -4.26 -5.72 4.52
C LEU A 136 -5.27 -6.85 4.69
N LEU A 137 -4.87 -8.07 4.33
CA LEU A 137 -5.72 -9.25 4.38
C LEU A 137 -5.40 -10.08 5.63
N VAL A 138 -6.11 -9.77 6.72
CA VAL A 138 -5.82 -10.31 8.05
C VAL A 138 -6.58 -11.62 8.26
N GLY A 139 -5.86 -12.74 8.14
CA GLY A 139 -6.36 -14.09 8.33
C GLY A 139 -6.92 -14.75 7.06
N GLN A 140 -7.17 -16.05 7.15
CA GLN A 140 -7.48 -16.91 6.00
C GLN A 140 -8.76 -16.52 5.24
N TYR A 141 -9.76 -15.97 5.93
CA TYR A 141 -11.04 -15.62 5.30
C TYR A 141 -10.88 -14.43 4.35
N ALA A 142 -10.16 -13.40 4.79
CA ALA A 142 -9.82 -12.24 3.96
C ALA A 142 -8.94 -12.67 2.78
N GLN A 143 -7.88 -13.45 3.04
CA GLN A 143 -6.98 -13.94 2.00
C GLN A 143 -7.70 -14.80 0.96
N ARG A 144 -8.57 -15.72 1.37
CA ARG A 144 -9.34 -16.56 0.44
C ARG A 144 -10.27 -15.73 -0.44
N TYR A 145 -10.93 -14.71 0.13
CA TYR A 145 -11.87 -13.88 -0.62
C TYR A 145 -11.16 -12.99 -1.64
N PHE A 146 -10.10 -12.29 -1.23
CA PHE A 146 -9.44 -11.30 -2.08
C PHE A 146 -8.40 -11.89 -3.03
N LEU A 147 -7.68 -12.95 -2.63
CA LEU A 147 -6.63 -13.55 -3.46
C LEU A 147 -7.15 -14.72 -4.31
N GLY A 148 -8.30 -15.32 -3.97
CA GLY A 148 -8.89 -16.39 -4.76
C GLY A 148 -7.92 -17.55 -5.00
N SER A 149 -7.60 -17.81 -6.27
CA SER A 149 -6.62 -18.83 -6.72
C SER A 149 -5.17 -18.44 -6.53
N GLU A 150 -4.86 -17.15 -6.35
CA GLU A 150 -3.48 -16.64 -6.21
C GLU A 150 -2.87 -16.89 -4.83
N ARG A 151 -3.70 -17.22 -3.83
CA ARG A 151 -3.23 -17.63 -2.50
C ARG A 151 -2.35 -18.88 -2.59
N ARG A 152 -1.47 -19.08 -1.61
CA ARG A 152 -0.70 -20.33 -1.49
C ARG A 152 -1.52 -21.43 -0.80
N GLY A 153 -0.91 -22.61 -0.63
CA GLY A 153 -1.55 -23.80 -0.07
C GLY A 153 -2.01 -23.61 1.38
N SER A 154 -1.32 -22.74 2.13
CA SER A 154 -1.64 -22.42 3.53
C SER A 154 -1.61 -20.93 3.85
N LEU A 155 -2.16 -20.55 5.03
CA LEU A 155 -2.02 -19.20 5.60
C LEU A 155 -0.55 -18.80 5.68
N THR A 156 0.29 -19.69 6.23
CA THR A 156 1.72 -19.43 6.43
C THR A 156 2.42 -19.17 5.10
N GLU A 157 2.21 -20.02 4.09
CA GLU A 157 2.82 -19.84 2.77
C GLU A 157 2.34 -18.55 2.11
N THR A 158 1.06 -18.21 2.26
CA THR A 158 0.50 -16.98 1.69
C THR A 158 1.13 -15.75 2.34
N VAL A 159 1.29 -15.76 3.67
CA VAL A 159 1.98 -14.68 4.40
C VAL A 159 3.47 -14.64 4.05
N ALA A 160 4.13 -15.79 3.89
CA ALA A 160 5.55 -15.83 3.50
C ALA A 160 5.78 -15.25 2.09
N ALA A 161 4.83 -15.47 1.19
CA ALA A 161 4.81 -14.93 -0.17
C ALA A 161 4.27 -13.49 -0.25
N TRP A 162 4.25 -12.71 0.85
CA TRP A 162 3.63 -11.38 0.91
C TRP A 162 4.09 -10.41 -0.19
N ARG A 163 5.34 -10.54 -0.67
CA ARG A 163 5.92 -9.70 -1.73
C ARG A 163 5.24 -9.93 -3.08
N ASP A 164 4.74 -11.13 -3.34
CA ASP A 164 4.10 -11.50 -4.61
C ASP A 164 2.74 -10.83 -4.79
N TYR A 165 2.15 -10.32 -3.69
CA TYR A 165 0.86 -9.64 -3.70
C TYR A 165 0.98 -8.11 -3.68
N ALA A 166 2.21 -7.59 -3.74
CA ALA A 166 2.47 -6.16 -3.87
C ALA A 166 2.05 -5.63 -5.26
N PRO A 167 1.74 -4.32 -5.39
CA PRO A 167 1.67 -3.33 -4.32
C PRO A 167 0.31 -3.30 -3.59
N ASN A 168 -0.68 -4.06 -4.07
CA ASN A 168 -2.08 -3.87 -3.69
C ASN A 168 -2.44 -4.55 -2.36
N PHE A 169 -1.79 -5.67 -2.03
CA PHE A 169 -2.13 -6.47 -0.86
C PHE A 169 -0.91 -6.73 0.04
N VAL A 170 -1.20 -6.94 1.33
CA VAL A 170 -0.31 -7.63 2.26
C VAL A 170 -1.14 -8.67 3.04
N PRO A 171 -0.94 -9.98 2.80
CA PRO A 171 -1.54 -11.01 3.63
C PRO A 171 -0.87 -11.05 5.01
N LEU A 172 -1.69 -11.03 6.06
CA LEU A 172 -1.22 -11.08 7.45
C LEU A 172 -1.89 -12.24 8.20
N PRO A 173 -1.19 -12.86 9.18
CA PRO A 173 -1.85 -13.72 10.15
C PRO A 173 -2.72 -12.87 11.09
N HIS A 174 -3.66 -13.49 11.82
CA HIS A 174 -4.44 -12.76 12.80
C HIS A 174 -3.58 -12.36 14.01
N PRO A 175 -3.67 -11.12 14.54
CA PRO A 175 -2.90 -10.66 15.71
C PRO A 175 -3.40 -11.23 17.06
N SER A 176 -4.07 -12.39 17.05
CA SER A 176 -4.65 -12.98 18.27
C SER A 176 -3.54 -13.47 19.22
N PRO A 177 -3.73 -13.39 20.54
CA PRO A 177 -2.87 -14.07 21.51
C PRO A 177 -2.74 -15.57 21.28
N ARG A 178 -3.66 -16.19 20.54
CA ARG A 178 -3.57 -17.62 20.20
C ARG A 178 -2.52 -17.95 19.16
N ASN A 179 -2.09 -16.96 18.37
CA ASN A 179 -1.08 -17.15 17.34
C ASN A 179 0.36 -17.00 17.88
N GLN A 180 0.57 -16.91 19.19
CA GLN A 180 1.91 -16.76 19.77
C GLN A 180 2.86 -17.90 19.42
N ALA A 181 2.36 -19.14 19.39
CA ALA A 181 3.16 -20.28 18.93
C ALA A 181 3.54 -20.17 17.45
N TRP A 182 2.66 -19.61 16.63
CA TRP A 182 2.95 -19.35 15.21
C TRP A 182 4.05 -18.30 15.07
N PHE A 183 3.96 -17.15 15.76
CA PHE A 183 4.99 -16.09 15.68
C PHE A 183 6.37 -16.60 16.11
N LYS A 184 6.45 -17.38 17.20
CA LYS A 184 7.71 -17.99 17.65
C LYS A 184 8.35 -18.93 16.63
N ARG A 185 7.54 -19.63 15.83
CA ARG A 185 8.01 -20.54 14.77
C ARG A 185 8.36 -19.83 13.46
N HIS A 186 7.90 -18.58 13.29
CA HIS A 186 8.05 -17.82 12.05
C HIS A 186 8.62 -16.42 12.36
N PRO A 187 9.85 -16.31 12.90
CA PRO A 187 10.44 -15.04 13.29
C PRO A 187 10.63 -14.06 12.13
N TRP A 188 10.73 -14.56 10.88
CA TRP A 188 10.73 -13.76 9.66
C TRP A 188 9.50 -12.86 9.52
N PHE A 189 8.37 -13.20 10.16
CA PHE A 189 7.21 -12.31 10.17
C PHE A 189 7.56 -10.97 10.82
N GLU A 190 8.20 -11.02 11.99
CA GLU A 190 8.59 -9.83 12.73
C GLU A 190 9.79 -9.13 12.10
N HIS A 191 10.75 -9.87 11.56
CA HIS A 191 11.98 -9.29 11.01
C HIS A 191 11.83 -8.76 9.57
N ASP A 192 10.98 -9.39 8.76
CA ASP A 192 10.91 -9.08 7.32
C ASP A 192 9.57 -8.44 6.94
N VAL A 193 8.45 -8.95 7.47
CA VAL A 193 7.11 -8.50 7.06
C VAL A 193 6.74 -7.20 7.76
N LEU A 194 6.91 -7.14 9.08
CA LEU A 194 6.48 -5.98 9.86
C LEU A 194 7.23 -4.68 9.47
N PRO A 195 8.56 -4.65 9.30
CA PRO A 195 9.25 -3.42 8.90
C PRO A 195 8.80 -2.92 7.53
N ALA A 196 8.68 -3.81 6.54
CA ALA A 196 8.20 -3.45 5.21
C ALA A 196 6.73 -3.01 5.21
N LEU A 197 5.90 -3.61 6.07
CA LEU A 197 4.51 -3.17 6.27
C LEU A 197 4.47 -1.76 6.87
N GLN A 198 5.28 -1.49 7.90
CA GLN A 198 5.35 -0.18 8.54
C GLN A 198 5.78 0.90 7.56
N GLU A 199 6.81 0.65 6.76
CA GLU A 199 7.27 1.61 5.74
C GLU A 199 6.15 1.95 4.75
N ARG A 200 5.45 0.93 4.22
CA ARG A 200 4.32 1.14 3.30
C ARG A 200 3.20 1.92 3.95
N VAL A 201 2.83 1.60 5.19
CA VAL A 201 1.78 2.29 5.94
C VAL A 201 2.18 3.74 6.21
N GLN A 202 3.42 4.00 6.61
CA GLN A 202 3.93 5.36 6.83
C GLN A 202 3.93 6.17 5.54
N ALA A 203 4.39 5.60 4.42
CA ALA A 203 4.34 6.26 3.11
C ALA A 203 2.90 6.59 2.66
N LEU A 204 1.91 5.79 3.06
CA LEU A 204 0.49 6.00 2.77
C LEU A 204 -0.18 7.06 3.64
N LEU A 205 0.19 7.12 4.91
CA LEU A 205 -0.49 7.91 5.94
C LEU A 205 0.26 9.19 6.30
N THR A 206 1.53 9.33 5.92
CA THR A 206 2.23 10.61 6.03
C THR A 206 1.51 11.63 5.16
N PRO A 207 1.04 12.76 5.71
CA PRO A 207 0.47 13.82 4.92
C PRO A 207 1.55 14.30 3.95
N GLN A 208 1.37 14.01 2.66
CA GLN A 208 2.05 14.77 1.62
C GLN A 208 1.59 16.21 1.85
N GLY A 209 2.49 17.05 2.38
CA GLY A 209 2.15 18.39 2.86
C GLY A 209 1.29 19.11 1.83
N ARG A 210 0.03 19.38 2.20
CA ARG A 210 -0.96 20.17 1.44
C ARG A 210 -0.75 20.10 -0.08
N HIS A 211 -1.08 18.96 -0.70
CA HIS A 211 -1.61 19.06 -2.05
C HIS A 211 -2.93 19.83 -1.93
N ALA A 212 -2.84 21.10 -2.31
CA ALA A 212 -3.94 22.04 -2.38
C ALA A 212 -5.15 21.37 -3.05
N GLN A 213 -6.31 21.67 -2.50
CA GLN A 213 -7.63 21.41 -3.06
C GLN A 213 -7.61 21.44 -4.59
N ILE A 214 -7.74 20.28 -5.24
CA ILE A 214 -8.22 20.20 -6.62
C ILE A 214 -9.74 20.21 -6.51
N THR A 215 -10.30 21.38 -6.24
CA THR A 215 -11.62 21.70 -6.76
C THR A 215 -11.52 21.66 -8.28
N LYS A 216 -12.53 21.09 -8.93
CA LYS A 216 -12.71 21.12 -10.38
C LYS A 216 -12.35 22.51 -10.94
N LYS A 217 -11.22 22.60 -11.63
CA LYS A 217 -11.01 23.56 -12.70
C LYS A 217 -10.10 22.92 -13.74
N GLU A 218 -10.54 23.03 -14.98
CA GLU A 218 -9.93 22.58 -16.23
C GLU A 218 -8.44 22.99 -16.39
N PRO A 219 -7.74 22.35 -17.34
CA PRO A 219 -6.34 21.97 -17.19
C PRO A 219 -5.42 23.17 -17.34
N THR A 220 -4.55 23.37 -16.37
CA THR A 220 -3.37 24.21 -16.55
C THR A 220 -2.13 23.41 -16.15
N MET A 221 -1.52 22.81 -17.17
CA MET A 221 -0.08 22.67 -17.38
C MET A 221 0.77 22.92 -16.12
N THR A 222 1.19 21.87 -15.40
CA THR A 222 2.24 22.05 -14.39
C THR A 222 3.13 20.82 -14.18
N LYS A 223 4.40 21.09 -14.45
CA LYS A 223 5.64 20.51 -13.91
C LYS A 223 6.01 19.07 -14.34
N PRO A 224 7.26 18.88 -14.78
CA PRO A 224 7.72 17.57 -15.21
C PRO A 224 7.91 16.61 -14.04
N ALA A 225 7.17 15.51 -14.07
CA ALA A 225 7.33 14.39 -13.15
C ALA A 225 8.41 13.43 -13.67
N ILE A 226 9.23 12.88 -12.77
CA ILE A 226 10.19 11.81 -13.07
C ILE A 226 9.86 10.65 -12.12
N ASP A 227 9.21 9.62 -12.64
CA ASP A 227 8.89 8.40 -11.89
C ASP A 227 10.01 7.36 -12.04
N ILE A 228 10.05 6.39 -11.12
CA ILE A 228 10.92 5.21 -11.22
C ILE A 228 10.05 3.96 -11.08
N GLN A 229 10.35 2.93 -11.88
CA GLN A 229 9.61 1.68 -11.87
C GLN A 229 10.54 0.51 -12.17
N ARG A 230 10.28 -0.68 -11.60
CA ARG A 230 11.03 -1.86 -12.01
C ARG A 230 10.61 -2.29 -13.42
N VAL A 231 11.58 -2.62 -14.26
CA VAL A 231 11.36 -3.03 -15.66
C VAL A 231 10.59 -4.36 -15.80
N TYR A 232 10.42 -5.11 -14.70
CA TYR A 232 9.66 -6.37 -14.68
C TYR A 232 8.17 -6.18 -14.37
N GLU A 233 7.76 -4.98 -13.94
CA GLU A 233 6.36 -4.63 -13.69
C GLU A 233 5.65 -4.25 -15.01
N PRO A 234 4.31 -4.28 -15.08
CA PRO A 234 3.57 -3.82 -16.26
C PRO A 234 3.97 -2.39 -16.63
N LEU A 235 4.44 -2.18 -17.86
CA LEU A 235 4.82 -0.84 -18.33
C LEU A 235 3.60 0.09 -18.34
N PRO A 236 3.77 1.40 -18.06
CA PRO A 236 2.70 2.38 -18.15
C PRO A 236 1.99 2.37 -19.51
N GLU A 237 0.72 2.79 -19.54
CA GLU A 237 -0.06 2.91 -20.77
C GLU A 237 0.56 3.90 -21.78
N GLN A 238 0.09 3.86 -23.03
CA GLN A 238 0.66 4.64 -24.12
C GLN A 238 0.67 6.15 -23.83
N GLY A 239 1.82 6.79 -24.07
CA GLY A 239 2.02 8.23 -23.86
C GLY A 239 2.99 8.58 -22.73
N HIS A 240 3.44 7.61 -21.93
CA HIS A 240 4.52 7.79 -20.95
C HIS A 240 5.88 7.42 -21.54
N HIS A 241 6.82 8.36 -21.56
CA HIS A 241 8.17 8.12 -22.08
C HIS A 241 8.98 7.32 -21.06
N CYS A 242 9.30 6.08 -21.41
CA CYS A 242 10.01 5.15 -20.54
C CYS A 242 11.47 5.01 -20.97
N TYR A 243 12.38 5.07 -20.00
CA TYR A 243 13.82 4.96 -20.23
C TYR A 243 14.42 3.85 -19.37
N LEU A 244 15.01 2.83 -19.98
CA LEU A 244 15.82 1.85 -19.27
C LEU A 244 17.15 2.50 -18.87
N VAL A 245 17.42 2.54 -17.57
CA VAL A 245 18.61 3.21 -16.99
C VAL A 245 19.59 2.23 -16.36
N ASP A 246 19.47 0.94 -16.66
CA ASP A 246 20.44 -0.08 -16.23
C ASP A 246 21.60 -0.18 -17.23
N ARG A 247 22.81 -0.39 -16.72
CA ARG A 247 24.00 -0.66 -17.55
C ARG A 247 23.86 -1.93 -18.38
N LEU A 248 23.18 -2.93 -17.81
CA LEU A 248 22.95 -4.23 -18.42
C LEU A 248 21.50 -4.36 -18.84
N TRP A 249 21.28 -5.06 -19.96
CA TRP A 249 19.94 -5.44 -20.35
C TRP A 249 19.30 -6.37 -19.29
N PRO A 250 18.04 -6.14 -18.89
CA PRO A 250 17.36 -6.95 -17.88
C PRO A 250 17.20 -8.41 -18.33
N ARG A 251 17.48 -9.34 -17.41
CA ARG A 251 17.47 -10.78 -17.71
C ARG A 251 16.04 -11.25 -17.97
N GLY A 252 15.85 -12.03 -19.03
CA GLY A 252 14.54 -12.63 -19.36
C GLY A 252 13.53 -11.67 -20.00
N LEU A 253 13.92 -10.43 -20.34
CA LEU A 253 13.09 -9.53 -21.13
C LEU A 253 13.58 -9.50 -22.57
N SER A 254 12.65 -9.69 -23.50
CA SER A 254 12.94 -9.60 -24.94
C SER A 254 12.95 -8.14 -25.40
N LYS A 255 13.57 -7.87 -26.56
CA LYS A 255 13.59 -6.52 -27.14
C LYS A 255 12.18 -6.05 -27.52
N GLU A 256 11.32 -6.96 -27.96
CA GLU A 256 9.93 -6.68 -28.33
C GLU A 256 9.12 -6.17 -27.14
N LYS A 257 9.33 -6.75 -25.94
CA LYS A 257 8.65 -6.33 -24.72
C LYS A 257 9.02 -4.91 -24.28
N LEU A 258 10.19 -4.42 -24.69
CA LEU A 258 10.71 -3.08 -24.41
C LEU A 258 10.81 -2.22 -25.68
N ALA A 259 10.03 -2.52 -26.74
CA ALA A 259 10.15 -1.84 -28.03
C ALA A 259 9.92 -0.31 -27.97
N ASN A 260 9.13 0.15 -27.00
CA ASN A 260 8.83 1.57 -26.77
C ASN A 260 9.64 2.17 -25.60
N VAL A 261 10.72 1.50 -25.18
CA VAL A 261 11.59 1.94 -24.10
C VAL A 261 12.96 2.29 -24.67
N GLU A 262 13.41 3.51 -24.42
CA GLU A 262 14.75 3.94 -24.82
C GLU A 262 15.79 3.47 -23.79
N TRP A 263 16.93 2.94 -24.25
CA TRP A 263 17.96 2.40 -23.36
C TRP A 263 19.16 3.33 -23.24
N LEU A 264 19.26 4.02 -22.09
CA LEU A 264 20.32 4.97 -21.78
C LEU A 264 21.37 4.36 -20.83
N LYS A 265 22.03 3.29 -21.28
CA LYS A 265 22.99 2.53 -20.45
C LYS A 265 24.19 3.33 -19.92
N GLU A 266 24.53 4.45 -20.54
CA GLU A 266 25.67 5.30 -20.14
C GLU A 266 25.34 6.20 -18.95
N VAL A 267 24.05 6.33 -18.59
CA VAL A 267 23.63 7.06 -17.39
C VAL A 267 23.82 6.24 -16.12
N ALA A 268 23.86 4.91 -16.25
CA ALA A 268 23.98 3.99 -15.14
C ALA A 268 25.36 4.10 -14.45
N PRO A 269 25.48 3.67 -13.18
CA PRO A 269 26.78 3.58 -12.51
C PRO A 269 27.79 2.77 -13.33
N SER A 270 29.06 3.15 -13.25
CA SER A 270 30.15 2.42 -13.89
C SER A 270 30.16 0.94 -13.50
N THR A 271 30.80 0.13 -14.34
CA THR A 271 30.94 -1.31 -14.06
C THR A 271 31.65 -1.54 -12.73
N GLU A 272 32.69 -0.75 -12.48
CA GLU A 272 33.53 -0.76 -11.29
C GLU A 272 32.72 -0.39 -10.05
N LEU A 273 31.98 0.72 -10.10
CA LEU A 273 31.15 1.18 -8.98
C LEU A 273 30.03 0.20 -8.66
N ARG A 274 29.38 -0.36 -9.68
CA ARG A 274 28.34 -1.38 -9.53
C ARG A 274 28.89 -2.66 -8.89
N GLN A 275 30.01 -3.16 -9.38
CA GLN A 275 30.66 -4.36 -8.82
C GLN A 275 31.13 -4.14 -7.38
N TRP A 276 31.64 -2.94 -7.07
CA TRP A 276 32.05 -2.59 -5.72
C TRP A 276 30.86 -2.58 -4.76
N PHE A 277 29.75 -1.91 -5.11
CA PHE A 277 28.57 -1.84 -4.24
C PHE A 277 27.88 -3.21 -4.05
N HIS A 278 27.89 -4.07 -5.07
CA HIS A 278 27.38 -5.44 -4.94
C HIS A 278 28.15 -6.28 -3.91
N LYS A 279 29.43 -5.98 -3.64
CA LYS A 279 30.22 -6.70 -2.64
C LYS A 279 29.90 -6.26 -1.22
N ASP A 280 29.46 -5.02 -1.03
CA ASP A 280 29.14 -4.45 0.26
C ASP A 280 27.96 -3.45 0.17
N PRO A 281 26.71 -3.95 0.17
CA PRO A 281 25.52 -3.11 0.05
C PRO A 281 25.25 -2.20 1.25
N GLU A 282 26.00 -2.34 2.36
CA GLU A 282 25.89 -1.46 3.53
C GLU A 282 26.49 -0.07 3.25
N GLN A 283 27.37 0.04 2.26
CA GLN A 283 28.02 1.31 1.86
C GLN A 283 27.16 2.19 0.94
N TRP A 284 25.84 2.23 1.18
CA TRP A 284 24.89 2.99 0.35
C TRP A 284 25.21 4.50 0.27
N THR A 285 25.60 5.10 1.40
CA THR A 285 25.94 6.53 1.46
C THR A 285 27.14 6.85 0.55
N GLU A 286 28.15 5.99 0.56
CA GLU A 286 29.35 6.16 -0.26
C GLU A 286 29.07 5.85 -1.73
N PHE A 287 28.23 4.84 -2.03
CA PHE A 287 27.74 4.58 -3.38
C PHE A 287 27.07 5.81 -4.00
N LYS A 288 26.13 6.45 -3.27
CA LYS A 288 25.46 7.68 -3.74
C LYS A 288 26.47 8.76 -4.08
N LYS A 289 27.46 9.00 -3.21
CA LYS A 289 28.48 10.02 -3.41
C LYS A 289 29.30 9.76 -4.68
N ARG A 290 29.75 8.53 -4.88
CA ARG A 290 30.54 8.14 -6.07
C ARG A 290 29.72 8.22 -7.34
N TYR A 291 28.48 7.74 -7.31
CA TYR A 291 27.61 7.79 -8.49
C TYR A 291 27.24 9.22 -8.88
N LEU A 292 26.98 10.11 -7.91
CA LEU A 292 26.80 11.53 -8.19
C LEU A 292 28.04 12.17 -8.83
N ALA A 293 29.26 11.74 -8.44
CA ALA A 293 30.48 12.20 -9.08
C ALA A 293 30.60 11.72 -10.53
N GLU A 294 30.22 10.47 -10.83
CA GLU A 294 30.15 9.93 -12.20
C GLU A 294 29.15 10.72 -13.06
N LEU A 295 27.95 11.01 -12.53
CA LEU A 295 26.94 11.82 -13.22
C LEU A 295 27.45 13.24 -13.52
N ASN A 296 28.09 13.89 -12.55
CA ASN A 296 28.67 15.22 -12.75
C ASN A 296 29.79 15.23 -13.79
N ALA A 297 30.59 14.16 -13.87
CA ALA A 297 31.68 14.02 -14.82
C ALA A 297 31.19 13.72 -16.25
N ASN A 298 29.97 13.21 -16.42
CA ASN A 298 29.40 12.87 -17.72
C ASN A 298 28.00 13.47 -17.97
N PRO A 299 27.90 14.81 -18.16
CA PRO A 299 26.62 15.48 -18.38
C PRO A 299 25.82 14.96 -19.58
N ASP A 300 26.51 14.54 -20.64
CA ASP A 300 25.86 14.12 -21.89
C ASP A 300 25.06 12.82 -21.73
N ALA A 301 25.37 12.01 -20.71
CA ALA A 301 24.63 10.78 -20.43
C ALA A 301 23.26 11.02 -19.78
N TRP A 302 23.07 12.11 -19.03
CA TRP A 302 21.81 12.37 -18.31
C TRP A 302 21.04 13.60 -18.82
N ARG A 303 21.67 14.52 -19.56
CA ARG A 303 21.00 15.69 -20.14
C ARG A 303 19.76 15.35 -20.98
N PRO A 304 19.76 14.31 -21.84
CA PRO A 304 18.56 13.91 -22.59
C PRO A 304 17.37 13.57 -21.68
N LEU A 305 17.63 12.93 -20.53
CA LEU A 305 16.58 12.64 -19.53
C LEU A 305 16.07 13.91 -18.87
N ALA A 306 16.95 14.86 -18.54
CA ALA A 306 16.55 16.13 -17.94
C ALA A 306 15.73 16.99 -18.92
N GLU A 307 16.05 16.95 -20.22
CA GLU A 307 15.29 17.60 -21.28
C GLU A 307 13.94 16.91 -21.54
N ALA A 308 13.93 15.58 -21.63
CA ALA A 308 12.72 14.79 -21.78
C ALA A 308 11.77 15.00 -20.61
N ALA A 309 12.32 15.00 -19.38
CA ALA A 309 11.60 15.42 -18.19
C ALA A 309 11.07 16.84 -18.41
N GLY A 310 11.91 17.84 -18.72
CA GLY A 310 11.45 19.22 -18.97
C GLY A 310 10.28 19.38 -19.94
N ASN A 311 10.11 18.47 -20.89
CA ASN A 311 9.04 18.48 -21.89
C ASN A 311 7.82 17.62 -21.50
N GLY A 312 7.87 16.80 -20.44
CA GLY A 312 6.76 15.91 -20.08
C GLY A 312 7.04 14.94 -18.93
N HIS A 313 6.10 14.02 -18.69
CA HIS A 313 6.27 12.98 -17.69
C HIS A 313 7.15 11.85 -18.25
N ILE A 314 8.20 11.48 -17.51
CA ILE A 314 9.07 10.34 -17.85
C ILE A 314 9.11 9.30 -16.74
N THR A 315 9.39 8.05 -17.09
CA THR A 315 9.59 6.95 -16.14
C THR A 315 10.95 6.29 -16.36
N LEU A 316 11.78 6.21 -15.32
CA LEU A 316 13.07 5.53 -15.35
C LEU A 316 12.88 4.07 -14.91
N LEU A 317 13.17 3.14 -15.82
CA LEU A 317 13.07 1.72 -15.62
C LEU A 317 14.40 1.13 -15.15
N TYR A 318 14.35 0.33 -14.09
CA TYR A 318 15.53 -0.34 -13.51
C TYR A 318 15.28 -1.82 -13.20
N GLY A 319 16.34 -2.61 -13.11
CA GLY A 319 16.27 -4.06 -12.94
C GLY A 319 16.61 -4.59 -11.54
N SER A 320 17.12 -3.74 -10.63
CA SER A 320 17.43 -4.14 -9.25
C SER A 320 16.20 -4.74 -8.54
N HIS A 321 16.42 -5.73 -7.69
CA HIS A 321 15.40 -6.23 -6.75
C HIS A 321 15.29 -5.37 -5.50
N ASP A 322 16.37 -4.65 -5.16
CA ASP A 322 16.37 -3.68 -4.06
C ASP A 322 15.72 -2.37 -4.54
N THR A 323 14.53 -2.09 -4.02
CA THR A 323 13.72 -0.92 -4.38
C THR A 323 14.03 0.32 -3.56
N GLU A 324 14.86 0.20 -2.52
CA GLU A 324 15.22 1.30 -1.59
C GLU A 324 16.66 1.80 -1.82
N ARG A 325 17.56 0.91 -2.25
CA ARG A 325 18.98 1.18 -2.49
C ARG A 325 19.37 0.78 -3.92
N ASN A 326 18.78 1.47 -4.89
CA ASN A 326 19.15 1.34 -6.30
C ASN A 326 19.52 2.70 -6.92
N HIS A 327 20.32 2.65 -7.98
CA HIS A 327 20.83 3.83 -8.66
C HIS A 327 19.72 4.68 -9.31
N ALA A 328 18.57 4.11 -9.67
CA ALA A 328 17.48 4.87 -10.28
C ALA A 328 16.90 5.93 -9.33
N ILE A 329 16.88 5.67 -8.02
CA ILE A 329 16.53 6.67 -6.99
C ILE A 329 17.49 7.86 -7.05
N VAL A 330 18.78 7.57 -7.06
CA VAL A 330 19.83 8.60 -7.09
C VAL A 330 19.75 9.42 -8.37
N LEU A 331 19.53 8.74 -9.50
CA LEU A 331 19.39 9.37 -10.81
C LEU A 331 18.15 10.26 -10.88
N ARG A 332 16.98 9.80 -10.41
CA ARG A 332 15.76 10.61 -10.35
C ARG A 332 16.00 11.89 -9.55
N ASP A 333 16.54 11.77 -8.35
CA ASP A 333 16.78 12.90 -7.45
C ASP A 333 17.82 13.87 -8.01
N TYR A 334 18.79 13.34 -8.77
CA TYR A 334 19.79 14.14 -9.48
C TYR A 334 19.16 14.89 -10.66
N LEU A 335 18.39 14.22 -11.52
CA LEU A 335 17.72 14.81 -12.67
C LEU A 335 16.74 15.89 -12.24
N ALA A 336 15.96 15.66 -11.18
CA ALA A 336 15.01 16.64 -10.64
C ALA A 336 15.63 18.00 -10.30
N LYS A 337 16.95 18.04 -9.99
CA LYS A 337 17.71 19.28 -9.75
C LYS A 337 18.20 19.97 -11.02
N HIS A 338 18.21 19.25 -12.15
CA HIS A 338 18.76 19.70 -13.43
C HIS A 338 17.69 19.87 -14.53
N VAL A 339 16.42 19.60 -14.25
CA VAL A 339 15.33 19.91 -15.18
C VAL A 339 15.14 21.42 -15.27
N LYS A 340 15.38 21.98 -16.46
CA LYS A 340 15.01 23.37 -16.77
C LYS A 340 13.51 23.42 -17.04
N GLN A 341 12.79 24.25 -16.29
CA GLN A 341 11.39 24.55 -16.59
C GLN A 341 11.38 25.42 -17.86
N LYS A 342 10.65 25.00 -18.89
CA LYS A 342 10.36 25.82 -20.07
C LYS A 342 9.17 26.73 -19.81
#